data_AF-A0A1G1G967-F1
#
_entry.id   AF-A0A1G1G967-F1
#
_cell.length_a   1.000
_cell.length_b   1.000
_cell.length_c   1.000
_cell.angle_alpha   90.00
_cell.angle_beta   90.00
_cell.angle_gamma   90.00
#
_symmetry.space_group_name_H-M   'P 1'
#
loop_
_entity.id
_entity.type
_entity.pdbx_description
1 polymer ?
#
loop_
_entity_poly.entity_id
_entity_poly.type
_entity_poly.pdbx_seq_one_letter_code
_entity_poly.pdbx_strand_id
1 'polypeptide(L)'
;MFRAKRIVPAIAMLLFFGSEALAQVPVVGAEEVRSWMDGKRKVMLVDTRLPEEYEAGHIPGAVHITAERIRIEAKRLPKDRSTPIIFYCRGAG
;
A
#
# COMPACT_ATOMS: atom_id res chain seq x y z
N MET A 1 38.48 25.18 36.27
CA MET A 1 37.21 25.64 35.64
C MET A 1 37.16 25.17 34.19
N PHE A 2 36.20 24.29 33.88
CA PHE A 2 35.58 23.96 32.58
C PHE A 2 36.36 23.96 31.25
N ARG A 3 36.85 22.76 30.94
CA ARG A 3 36.86 21.98 29.68
C ARG A 3 35.92 22.45 28.54
N ALA A 4 36.49 23.03 27.48
CA ALA A 4 35.82 23.15 26.17
C ALA A 4 36.09 21.90 25.32
N LYS A 5 35.31 20.83 25.55
CA LYS A 5 35.22 19.71 24.61
C LYS A 5 34.45 20.22 23.39
N ARG A 6 35.03 20.09 22.19
CA ARG A 6 34.36 20.32 20.91
C ARG A 6 33.13 19.40 20.83
N ILE A 7 31.95 19.95 21.09
CA ILE A 7 30.68 19.26 20.88
C ILE A 7 30.36 19.49 19.40
N VAL A 8 30.76 18.54 18.55
CA VAL A 8 30.08 18.38 17.27
C VAL A 8 28.62 18.08 17.63
N PRO A 9 27.64 18.90 17.22
CA PRO A 9 26.26 18.64 17.57
C PRO A 9 25.88 17.29 16.94
N ALA A 10 25.52 16.33 17.78
CA ALA A 10 25.04 15.00 17.38
C ALA A 10 23.82 15.05 16.42
N ILE A 11 23.27 16.25 16.18
CA ILE A 11 22.22 16.54 15.22
C ILE A 11 22.69 16.34 13.76
N ALA A 12 23.99 16.51 13.47
CA ALA A 12 24.52 16.28 12.11
C ALA A 12 24.68 14.79 11.74
N MET A 13 24.62 13.87 12.73
CA MET A 13 24.66 12.42 12.49
C MET A 13 23.27 11.82 12.24
N LEU A 14 22.19 12.58 12.50
CA LEU A 14 20.82 12.23 12.12
C LEU A 14 20.50 12.52 10.65
N LEU A 15 21.47 13.07 9.90
CA LEU A 15 21.35 13.28 8.45
C LEU A 15 21.89 12.11 7.62
N PHE A 16 22.34 11.01 8.26
CA PHE A 16 22.98 9.88 7.56
C PHE A 16 22.26 8.53 7.66
N PHE A 17 21.13 8.45 8.37
CA PHE A 17 20.25 7.28 8.35
C PHE A 17 18.82 7.71 7.99
N GLY A 18 18.70 8.58 6.99
CA GLY A 18 17.54 8.52 6.12
C GLY A 18 17.61 7.18 5.39
N SER A 19 17.15 6.11 6.03
CA SER A 19 16.85 4.90 5.29
C SER A 19 15.75 5.30 4.32
N GLU A 20 16.14 5.52 3.06
CA GLU A 20 15.30 5.23 1.91
C GLU A 20 14.98 3.73 1.96
N ALA A 21 14.22 3.32 2.98
CA ALA A 21 13.38 2.16 2.87
C ALA A 21 12.38 2.59 1.81
N LEU A 22 12.73 2.36 0.54
CA LEU A 22 11.75 2.11 -0.50
C LEU A 22 10.89 1.01 0.09
N ALA A 23 9.80 1.41 0.75
CA ALA A 23 8.84 0.49 1.30
C ALA A 23 8.28 -0.23 0.09
N GLN A 24 8.87 -1.38 -0.23
CA GLN A 24 8.33 -2.23 -1.26
C GLN A 24 6.92 -2.56 -0.80
N VAL A 25 5.94 -2.17 -1.62
CA VAL A 25 4.55 -2.49 -1.35
C VAL A 25 4.48 -4.02 -1.25
N PRO A 26 4.06 -4.59 -0.11
CA PRO A 26 4.08 -6.02 0.08
C PRO A 26 3.17 -6.68 -0.96
N VAL A 27 3.70 -7.71 -1.62
CA VAL A 27 2.97 -8.52 -2.59
C VAL A 27 2.43 -9.75 -1.87
N VAL A 28 1.15 -10.04 -2.05
CA VAL A 28 0.46 -11.18 -1.46
C VAL A 28 -0.06 -12.11 -2.56
N GLY A 29 -0.05 -13.41 -2.31
CA GLY A 29 -0.53 -14.41 -3.26
C GLY A 29 -2.05 -14.49 -3.30
N ALA A 30 -2.60 -14.99 -4.42
CA ALA A 30 -4.05 -15.15 -4.58
C ALA A 30 -4.66 -16.11 -3.54
N GLU A 31 -3.96 -17.17 -3.17
CA GLU A 31 -4.42 -18.13 -2.14
C GLU A 31 -4.50 -17.47 -0.76
N GLU A 32 -3.52 -16.64 -0.41
CA GLU A 32 -3.50 -15.91 0.86
C GLU A 32 -4.65 -14.91 0.94
N VAL A 33 -4.87 -14.13 -0.13
CA VAL A 33 -6.00 -13.19 -0.22
C VAL A 33 -7.33 -13.94 -0.12
N ARG A 34 -7.46 -15.09 -0.79
CA ARG A 34 -8.65 -15.94 -0.68
C ARG A 34 -8.87 -16.42 0.75
N SER A 35 -7.84 -16.90 1.42
CA SER A 35 -7.91 -17.30 2.83
C SER A 35 -8.38 -16.16 3.74
N TRP A 36 -7.92 -14.92 3.49
CA TRP A 36 -8.41 -13.76 4.23
C TRP A 36 -9.89 -13.47 4.00
N MET A 37 -10.35 -13.60 2.75
CA MET A 37 -11.76 -13.42 2.40
C MET A 37 -12.65 -14.49 3.04
N ASP A 38 -12.24 -15.76 2.93
CA ASP A 38 -12.97 -16.91 3.49
C ASP A 38 -13.00 -16.87 5.03
N GLY A 39 -11.90 -16.43 5.65
CA GLY A 39 -11.77 -16.19 7.08
C GLY A 39 -12.51 -14.95 7.60
N LYS A 40 -13.28 -14.26 6.75
CA LYS A 40 -14.02 -13.02 7.06
C LYS A 40 -13.14 -11.89 7.61
N ARG A 41 -11.85 -11.89 7.29
CA ARG A 41 -10.99 -10.75 7.56
C ARG A 41 -11.50 -9.58 6.73
N LYS A 42 -11.66 -8.43 7.37
CA LYS A 42 -12.05 -7.20 6.67
C LYS A 42 -10.90 -6.77 5.76
N VAL A 43 -11.07 -6.93 4.46
CA VAL A 43 -10.14 -6.48 3.41
C VAL A 43 -10.92 -5.70 2.35
N MET A 44 -10.27 -4.74 1.71
CA MET A 44 -10.82 -4.06 0.54
C MET A 44 -10.03 -4.46 -0.70
N LEU A 45 -10.70 -5.07 -1.67
CA LEU A 45 -10.13 -5.36 -2.98
C LEU A 45 -10.35 -4.18 -3.91
N VAL A 46 -9.30 -3.79 -4.64
CA VAL A 46 -9.36 -2.73 -5.65
C VAL A 46 -8.87 -3.28 -6.98
N ASP A 47 -9.77 -3.33 -7.96
CA ASP A 47 -9.45 -3.71 -9.33
C ASP A 47 -8.97 -2.46 -10.09
N THR A 48 -7.74 -2.50 -10.59
CA THR A 48 -7.12 -1.37 -11.31
C THR A 48 -7.13 -1.50 -12.83
N ARG A 49 -7.75 -2.57 -13.35
CA ARG A 49 -7.89 -2.85 -14.78
C ARG A 49 -8.84 -1.90 -15.49
N LEU A 50 -8.93 -2.01 -16.80
CA LEU A 50 -9.87 -1.23 -17.61
C LEU A 50 -11.33 -1.58 -17.26
N PRO A 51 -12.29 -0.65 -17.49
CA PRO A 51 -13.72 -0.90 -17.24
C PRO A 51 -14.23 -2.18 -17.91
N GLU A 52 -13.86 -2.42 -19.17
CA GLU A 52 -14.33 -3.57 -19.94
C GLU A 52 -13.85 -4.89 -19.32
N GLU A 53 -12.66 -4.91 -18.73
CA GLU A 53 -12.12 -6.08 -18.03
C GLU A 53 -12.82 -6.33 -16.68
N TYR A 54 -13.22 -5.26 -15.98
CA TYR A 54 -13.98 -5.37 -14.73
C TYR A 54 -15.41 -5.88 -15.01
N GLU A 55 -16.08 -5.32 -16.01
CA GLU A 55 -17.45 -5.71 -16.41
C GLU A 55 -17.50 -7.13 -16.99
N ALA A 56 -16.44 -7.57 -17.69
CA ALA A 56 -16.34 -8.95 -18.16
C ALA A 56 -16.21 -9.98 -17.03
N GLY A 57 -15.78 -9.55 -15.84
CA GLY A 57 -15.66 -10.38 -14.65
C GLY A 57 -14.58 -9.87 -13.68
N HIS A 58 -14.91 -9.87 -12.40
CA HIS A 58 -14.03 -9.40 -11.33
C HIS A 58 -14.26 -10.19 -10.03
N ILE A 59 -13.36 -10.02 -9.06
CA ILE A 59 -13.49 -10.69 -7.76
C ILE A 59 -14.71 -10.10 -7.02
N PRO A 60 -15.67 -10.90 -6.54
CA PRO A 60 -16.85 -10.39 -5.85
C PRO A 60 -16.49 -9.47 -4.68
N GLY A 61 -17.13 -8.29 -4.64
CA GLY A 61 -16.87 -7.26 -3.63
C GLY A 61 -15.68 -6.34 -3.92
N ALA A 62 -14.97 -6.54 -5.04
CA ALA A 62 -13.94 -5.61 -5.48
C ALA A 62 -14.51 -4.28 -5.94
N VAL A 63 -13.86 -3.20 -5.53
CA VAL A 63 -14.17 -1.85 -5.97
C VAL A 63 -13.33 -1.51 -7.19
N HIS A 64 -13.97 -1.09 -8.28
CA HIS A 64 -13.26 -0.65 -9.48
C HIS A 64 -12.70 0.78 -9.32
N ILE A 65 -11.38 0.90 -9.42
CA ILE A 65 -10.66 2.18 -9.53
C ILE A 65 -9.47 1.98 -10.46
N THR A 66 -9.55 2.48 -11.68
CA THR A 66 -8.45 2.36 -12.65
C THR A 66 -7.15 2.94 -12.09
N ALA A 67 -6.01 2.39 -12.53
CA ALA A 67 -4.69 2.84 -12.08
C ALA A 67 -4.49 4.36 -12.24
N GLU A 68 -5.02 4.95 -13.31
CA GLU A 68 -4.94 6.39 -13.58
C GLU A 68 -5.77 7.24 -12.61
N ARG A 69 -6.88 6.69 -12.11
CA ARG A 69 -7.83 7.42 -11.26
C ARG A 69 -7.54 7.27 -9.78
N ILE A 70 -6.65 6.36 -9.37
CA ILE A 70 -6.44 6.04 -7.95
C ILE A 70 -6.09 7.24 -7.08
N ARG A 71 -5.30 8.19 -7.61
CA ARG A 71 -4.92 9.42 -6.88
C ARG A 71 -6.11 10.34 -6.64
N ILE A 72 -6.99 10.47 -7.64
CA ILE A 72 -8.18 11.34 -7.59
C ILE A 72 -9.27 10.70 -6.73
N GLU A 73 -9.30 9.37 -6.70
CA GLU A 73 -10.32 8.58 -6.04
C GLU A 73 -9.90 7.98 -4.70
N ALA A 74 -8.73 8.36 -4.19
CA ALA A 74 -8.22 7.91 -2.89
C ALA A 74 -9.24 8.10 -1.74
N LYS A 75 -10.17 9.06 -1.87
CA LYS A 75 -11.29 9.28 -0.94
C LYS A 75 -12.25 8.09 -0.80
N ARG A 76 -12.27 7.17 -1.77
CA ARG A 76 -13.06 5.92 -1.75
C ARG A 76 -12.39 4.82 -0.94
N LEU A 77 -11.09 4.98 -0.63
CA LEU A 77 -10.34 3.99 0.15
C LEU A 77 -10.72 4.08 1.64
N PRO A 78 -10.54 3.00 2.41
CA PRO A 78 -10.83 2.99 3.83
C PRO A 78 -9.99 4.04 4.56
N LYS A 79 -10.63 4.85 5.41
CA LYS A 79 -9.92 5.79 6.30
C LYS A 79 -9.20 5.05 7.43
N ASP A 80 -9.71 3.89 7.80
CA ASP A 80 -9.15 3.00 8.80
C ASP A 80 -7.91 2.28 8.25
N ARG A 81 -6.74 2.64 8.76
CA ARG A 81 -5.44 2.10 8.35
C ARG A 81 -5.22 0.63 8.76
N SER A 82 -6.08 0.07 9.60
CA SER A 82 -6.04 -1.35 9.96
C SER A 82 -6.72 -2.25 8.91
N THR A 83 -7.54 -1.67 8.03
CA THR A 83 -8.17 -2.40 6.92
C THR A 83 -7.15 -2.55 5.77
N PRO A 84 -6.69 -3.76 5.43
CA PRO A 84 -5.80 -3.96 4.30
C PRO A 84 -6.49 -3.59 2.99
N ILE A 85 -5.75 -2.90 2.12
CA ILE A 85 -6.16 -2.56 0.75
C ILE A 85 -5.32 -3.40 -0.18
N ILE A 86 -5.97 -4.23 -1.00
CA ILE A 86 -5.31 -5.12 -1.94
C ILE A 86 -5.64 -4.65 -3.34
N PHE A 87 -4.63 -4.14 -4.03
CA PHE A 87 -4.70 -3.79 -5.44
C PHE A 87 -4.40 -5.03 -6.27
N TYR A 88 -5.24 -5.31 -7.26
CA TYR A 88 -4.93 -6.33 -8.25
C TYR A 88 -5.14 -5.78 -9.67
N CYS A 89 -4.37 -6.31 -10.60
CA CYS A 89 -4.52 -6.07 -12.03
C CYS A 89 -4.44 -7.42 -12.77
N ARG A 90 -4.25 -7.38 -14.09
CA ARG A 90 -4.02 -8.58 -14.89
C ARG A 90 -2.65 -9.26 -14.64
N GLY A 91 -1.81 -8.67 -13.79
CA GLY A 91 -0.39 -9.00 -13.64
C GLY A 91 0.46 -8.37 -14.76
N ALA A 92 1.78 -8.43 -14.62
CA ALA A 92 2.65 -8.39 -15.79
C ALA A 92 2.49 -9.76 -16.49
N GLY A 93 2.13 -9.76 -17.77
CA GLY A 93 2.13 -10.99 -18.56
C GLY A 93 3.49 -11.66 -18.60
#